data_AF-A0A6G4ZVC2-F1
#
_entry.id   AF-A0A6G4ZVC2-F1
#
_cell.length_a   1.000
_cell.length_b   1.000
_cell.length_c   1.000
_cell.angle_alpha   90.00
_cell.angle_beta   90.00
_cell.angle_gamma   90.00
#
_symmetry.space_group_name_H-M   'P 1'
#
loop_
_entity.id
_entity.type
_entity.pdbx_description
1 polymer ?
#
loop_
_entity_poly.entity_id
_entity_poly.type
_entity_poly.pdbx_seq_one_letter_code
_entity_poly.pdbx_strand_id
1 'polypeptide(L)'
;THWTTSSQRGTAWVWWPLPGAAALVADPNDCTKYSVCSETFSSKFDCPPGQHFSPADNRCATPEEAKCDPAFADNDAAEGETINVDVKSVAADVVDDANVEVDAANIVATDV
;
A
#
# COMPACT_ATOMS: atom_id res chain seq x y z
N THR A 1 20.63 -15.81 -49.86
CA THR A 1 19.79 -14.67 -49.41
C THR A 1 19.51 -14.92 -47.93
N HIS A 2 20.14 -14.29 -46.94
CA HIS A 2 20.39 -12.86 -46.71
C HIS A 2 21.85 -12.58 -46.30
N TRP A 3 22.31 -11.34 -46.56
CA TRP A 3 23.62 -10.78 -46.24
C TRP A 3 23.43 -9.51 -45.40
N THR A 4 24.22 -9.31 -44.34
CA THR A 4 24.89 -8.05 -44.02
C THR A 4 25.94 -8.26 -42.91
N THR A 5 27.10 -7.61 -43.09
CA THR A 5 28.41 -7.91 -42.53
C THR A 5 28.76 -6.96 -41.38
N SER A 6 29.30 -7.53 -40.30
CA SER A 6 30.36 -7.01 -39.39
C SER A 6 30.77 -5.53 -39.45
N SER A 7 30.67 -4.82 -38.31
CA SER A 7 31.81 -4.00 -37.80
C SER A 7 31.62 -3.46 -36.37
N GLN A 8 32.40 -4.03 -35.46
CA GLN A 8 33.27 -3.34 -34.49
C GLN A 8 32.74 -2.77 -33.17
N ARG A 9 33.27 -3.39 -32.11
CA ARG A 9 33.76 -2.83 -30.83
C ARG A 9 32.72 -2.19 -29.90
N GLY A 10 32.37 -2.96 -28.89
CA GLY A 10 31.75 -2.41 -27.68
C GLY A 10 31.22 -3.49 -26.77
N THR A 11 32.08 -4.48 -26.48
CA THR A 11 32.15 -5.11 -25.16
C THR A 11 30.85 -5.19 -24.35
N ALA A 12 30.34 -6.41 -24.24
CA ALA A 12 29.57 -6.84 -23.09
C ALA A 12 30.37 -6.52 -21.80
N TRP A 13 30.20 -5.31 -21.25
CA TRP A 13 30.71 -4.93 -19.94
C TRP A 13 29.51 -4.62 -19.04
N VAL A 14 28.96 -5.69 -18.45
CA VAL A 14 28.40 -5.74 -17.10
C VAL A 14 27.45 -4.60 -16.68
N TRP A 15 26.14 -4.78 -16.87
CA TRP A 15 25.13 -4.06 -16.06
C TRP A 15 24.00 -5.00 -15.62
N TRP A 16 24.37 -6.11 -14.96
CA TRP A 16 23.50 -6.95 -14.12
C TRP A 16 24.38 -7.86 -13.24
N PRO A 17 24.17 -7.97 -11.92
CA PRO A 17 23.96 -6.95 -10.90
C PRO A 17 25.29 -6.66 -10.14
N LEU A 18 25.46 -5.45 -9.60
CA LEU A 18 26.61 -5.15 -8.75
C LEU A 18 26.50 -5.92 -7.41
N PRO A 19 27.49 -6.74 -7.03
CA PRO A 19 27.57 -7.30 -5.69
C PRO A 19 27.71 -6.14 -4.70
N GLY A 20 26.74 -5.97 -3.81
CA GLY A 20 26.70 -4.88 -2.82
C GLY A 20 25.50 -3.93 -2.92
N ALA A 21 24.48 -4.22 -3.72
CA ALA A 21 23.22 -3.47 -3.66
C ALA A 21 22.49 -3.82 -2.34
N ALA A 22 22.45 -2.86 -1.41
CA ALA A 22 21.57 -2.95 -0.25
C ALA A 22 20.13 -2.68 -0.71
N ALA A 23 19.21 -3.59 -0.38
CA ALA A 23 17.79 -3.38 -0.55
C ALA A 23 17.25 -2.62 0.66
N LEU A 24 16.53 -1.53 0.44
CA LEU A 24 15.85 -0.82 1.52
C LEU A 24 14.35 -1.15 1.46
N VAL A 25 13.78 -1.54 2.59
CA VAL A 25 12.41 -2.07 2.69
C VAL A 25 11.64 -1.28 3.74
N ALA A 26 10.46 -0.77 3.39
CA ALA A 26 9.56 -0.10 4.34
C ALA A 26 9.03 -1.10 5.39
N ASP A 27 8.84 -0.67 6.63
CA ASP A 27 8.12 -1.49 7.62
C ASP A 27 6.61 -1.42 7.36
N PRO A 28 5.88 -2.55 7.29
CA PRO A 28 4.45 -2.56 6.99
C PRO A 28 3.57 -2.04 8.13
N ASN A 29 4.10 -1.96 9.36
CA ASN A 29 3.34 -1.46 10.52
C ASN A 29 3.71 -0.02 10.87
N ASP A 30 4.85 0.47 10.40
CA ASP A 30 5.38 1.78 10.76
C ASP A 30 6.13 2.43 9.60
N CYS A 31 5.44 3.34 8.90
CA CYS A 31 5.99 4.05 7.76
C CYS A 31 7.19 4.95 8.10
N THR A 32 7.41 5.26 9.39
CA THR A 32 8.58 6.02 9.83
C THR A 32 9.82 5.15 9.99
N LYS A 33 9.70 3.82 9.81
CA LYS A 33 10.81 2.87 9.94
C LYS A 33 11.10 2.18 8.62
N TYR A 34 12.37 1.87 8.40
CA TYR A 34 12.81 1.09 7.25
C TYR A 34 13.91 0.11 7.64
N SER A 35 14.00 -0.98 6.89
CA SER A 35 15.01 -2.01 7.06
C SER A 35 15.99 -1.96 5.89
N VAL A 36 17.29 -1.89 6.20
CA VAL A 36 18.35 -2.01 5.19
C VAL A 36 18.80 -3.47 5.20
N CYS A 37 18.63 -4.14 4.07
CA CYS A 37 18.97 -5.54 3.85
C CYS A 37 20.14 -5.63 2.85
N SER A 38 21.28 -6.10 3.32
CA SER A 38 22.45 -6.48 2.53
C SER A 38 22.69 -7.98 2.67
N GLU A 39 23.55 -8.57 1.83
CA GLU A 39 23.82 -10.02 1.83
C GLU A 39 24.22 -10.59 3.21
N THR A 40 24.84 -9.77 4.06
CA THR A 40 25.37 -10.17 5.36
C THR A 40 24.80 -9.40 6.54
N PHE A 41 23.91 -8.42 6.30
CA PHE A 41 23.46 -7.51 7.34
C PHE A 41 22.04 -7.00 7.10
N SER A 42 21.20 -7.07 8.14
CA SER A 42 19.90 -6.41 8.17
C SER A 42 19.82 -5.51 9.40
N SER A 43 19.43 -4.25 9.24
CA SER A 43 19.13 -3.38 10.39
C SER A 43 17.99 -2.42 10.11
N LYS A 44 17.23 -2.16 11.17
CA LYS A 44 16.12 -1.21 11.16
C LYS A 44 16.63 0.18 11.52
N PHE A 45 16.15 1.17 10.80
CA PHE A 45 16.44 2.58 10.99
C PHE A 45 15.15 3.37 11.01
N ASP A 46 15.18 4.49 11.74
CA ASP A 46 14.07 5.43 11.87
C ASP A 46 14.32 6.64 10.96
N CYS A 47 13.28 7.05 10.23
CA CYS A 47 13.26 8.31 9.49
C CYS A 47 13.08 9.50 10.44
N PRO A 48 13.46 10.72 10.01
CA PRO A 48 13.17 11.94 10.76
C PRO A 48 11.66 12.11 11.03
N PRO A 49 11.27 12.82 12.10
CA PRO A 49 9.87 12.99 12.46
C PRO A 49 9.09 13.66 11.32
N GLY A 50 7.95 13.06 10.95
CA GLY A 50 7.08 13.55 9.88
C GLY A 50 7.48 13.11 8.47
N GLN A 51 8.46 12.21 8.32
CA GLN A 51 8.84 11.62 7.04
C GLN A 51 8.62 10.11 7.02
N HIS A 52 8.24 9.60 5.86
CA HIS A 52 8.01 8.18 5.61
C HIS A 52 9.06 7.63 4.64
N PHE A 53 9.38 6.35 4.77
CA PHE A 53 10.33 5.73 3.87
C PHE A 53 9.69 5.43 2.50
N SER A 54 10.28 5.96 1.41
CA SER A 54 9.88 5.67 0.03
C SER A 54 10.75 4.53 -0.54
N PRO A 55 10.18 3.34 -0.82
CA PRO A 55 10.92 2.26 -1.48
C PRO A 55 11.22 2.57 -2.96
N ALA A 56 10.47 3.50 -3.58
CA ALA A 56 10.72 3.95 -4.95
C ALA A 56 11.99 4.81 -5.05
N ASP A 57 12.19 5.71 -4.09
CA ASP A 57 13.35 6.61 -4.05
C ASP A 57 14.49 6.11 -3.17
N ASN A 58 14.29 5.03 -2.41
CA ASN A 58 15.22 4.52 -1.39
C ASN A 58 15.64 5.56 -0.35
N ARG A 59 14.72 6.45 0.06
CA ARG A 59 14.98 7.52 1.04
C ARG A 59 13.74 7.87 1.84
N CYS A 60 13.94 8.53 2.98
CA CYS A 60 12.86 9.21 3.69
C CYS A 60 12.37 10.39 2.86
N ALA A 61 11.06 10.44 2.63
CA ALA A 61 10.36 11.47 1.87
C ALA A 61 9.08 11.86 2.62
N THR A 62 8.30 12.80 2.08
CA THR A 62 7.01 13.14 2.66
C THR A 62 6.02 11.97 2.54
N PRO A 63 4.99 11.88 3.42
CA PRO A 63 4.00 10.80 3.36
C PRO A 63 3.26 10.71 2.01
N GLU A 64 3.04 11.85 1.35
CA GLU A 64 2.43 11.94 0.01
C GLU A 64 3.31 11.32 -1.08
N GLU A 65 4.63 11.55 -1.01
CA GLU A 65 5.60 10.98 -1.95
C GLU A 65 5.88 9.50 -1.67
N ALA A 66 5.98 9.13 -0.40
CA ALA A 66 6.31 7.78 0.02
C ALA A 66 5.16 6.79 -0.20
N LYS A 67 3.90 7.27 -0.19
CA LYS A 67 2.67 6.47 -0.37
C LYS A 67 2.64 5.21 0.51
N CYS A 68 3.27 5.27 1.68
CA CYS A 68 3.32 4.16 2.61
C CYS A 68 2.01 4.02 3.40
N ASP A 69 1.37 5.15 3.71
CA ASP A 69 0.12 5.16 4.46
C ASP A 69 -1.07 5.05 3.48
N PRO A 70 -2.04 4.15 3.71
CA PRO A 70 -3.23 4.03 2.87
C PRO A 70 -4.10 5.30 2.85
N ALA A 71 -3.94 6.21 3.83
CA ALA A 71 -4.61 7.51 3.80
C ALA A 71 -4.04 8.47 2.74
N PHE A 72 -2.79 8.25 2.30
CA PHE A 72 -2.09 9.08 1.30
C PHE A 72 -1.75 8.30 0.02
N ALA A 73 -1.81 6.97 0.06
CA ALA A 73 -1.73 6.14 -1.13
C ALA A 73 -3.07 6.19 -1.83
N ASP A 74 -3.16 6.93 -2.93
CA ASP A 74 -4.28 6.84 -3.87
C ASP A 74 -4.45 5.38 -4.33
N ASN A 75 -5.27 4.63 -3.59
CA ASN A 75 -6.01 3.42 -3.92
C ASN A 75 -5.47 2.52 -5.07
N ASP A 76 -4.18 2.16 -5.08
CA ASP A 76 -3.66 1.16 -6.02
C ASP A 76 -2.47 0.32 -5.52
N ALA A 77 -2.05 0.41 -4.25
CA ALA A 77 -0.93 -0.40 -3.76
C ALA A 77 -1.03 -0.87 -2.29
N ALA A 78 -2.25 -1.01 -1.76
CA ALA A 78 -2.48 -1.86 -0.61
C ALA A 78 -3.30 -3.06 -1.08
N GLU A 79 -2.86 -4.25 -0.70
CA GLU A 79 -3.67 -5.45 -0.73
C GLU A 79 -4.96 -5.16 0.05
N GLY A 80 -6.00 -4.82 -0.71
CA GLY A 80 -7.30 -4.49 -0.17
C GLY A 80 -7.96 -5.76 0.32
N GLU A 81 -7.95 -6.00 1.62
CA GLU A 81 -9.09 -6.68 2.23
C GLU A 81 -10.27 -5.71 2.08
N THR A 82 -11.11 -5.98 1.08
CA THR A 82 -12.42 -5.35 0.98
C THR A 82 -13.17 -5.63 2.27
N ILE A 83 -13.45 -4.61 3.07
CA ILE A 83 -14.41 -4.72 4.15
C ILE A 83 -15.79 -4.96 3.53
N ASN A 84 -16.18 -6.23 3.41
CA ASN A 84 -17.55 -6.63 3.11
C ASN A 84 -18.39 -6.31 4.34
N VAL A 85 -18.84 -5.05 4.44
CA VAL A 85 -19.77 -4.64 5.48
C VAL A 85 -21.12 -5.23 5.14
N ASP A 86 -21.38 -6.43 5.64
CA ASP A 86 -22.71 -7.01 5.66
C ASP A 86 -23.60 -6.12 6.53
N VAL A 87 -24.40 -5.27 5.89
CA VAL A 87 -25.39 -4.37 6.51
C VAL A 87 -26.29 -5.08 7.54
N LYS A 88 -26.39 -6.41 7.43
CA LYS A 88 -27.12 -7.27 8.36
C LYS A 88 -26.50 -7.33 9.77
N SER A 89 -25.18 -7.14 9.91
CA SER A 89 -24.50 -7.08 11.20
C SER A 89 -24.57 -5.71 11.86
N VAL A 90 -24.65 -4.64 11.06
CA VAL A 90 -24.76 -3.26 11.56
C VAL A 90 -26.20 -2.91 11.94
N ALA A 91 -27.18 -3.53 11.28
CA ALA A 91 -28.61 -3.42 11.61
C ALA A 91 -28.97 -3.99 12.99
N ALA A 92 -28.14 -4.86 13.57
CA ALA A 92 -28.32 -5.38 14.92
C ALA A 92 -27.86 -4.38 16.01
N ASP A 93 -27.04 -3.39 15.66
CA ASP A 93 -26.49 -2.37 16.58
C ASP A 93 -27.36 -1.10 16.61
N VAL A 94 -28.07 -0.79 15.53
CA VAL A 94 -28.97 0.39 15.42
C VAL A 94 -30.43 0.12 15.79
N VAL A 95 -30.75 -1.07 16.30
CA VAL A 95 -32.13 -1.41 16.75
C VAL A 95 -32.42 -1.03 18.20
N ASP A 96 -31.45 -0.47 18.91
CA ASP A 96 -31.64 0.03 20.27
C ASP A 96 -31.82 1.55 20.26
N ASP A 97 -33.06 1.94 19.95
CA ASP A 97 -33.77 3.14 20.42
C ASP A 97 -33.94 4.35 19.45
N ALA A 98 -35.24 4.62 19.20
CA ALA A 98 -35.88 5.88 18.77
C ALA A 98 -36.15 6.15 17.27
N ASN A 99 -37.30 5.61 16.81
CA ASN A 99 -38.31 6.25 15.95
C ASN A 99 -37.83 6.98 14.68
N VAL A 100 -37.51 6.22 13.63
CA VAL A 100 -37.49 6.72 12.25
C VAL A 100 -38.90 6.62 11.67
N GLU A 101 -39.57 7.76 11.51
CA GLU A 101 -40.88 7.87 10.88
C GLU A 101 -40.71 7.73 9.35
N VAL A 102 -41.10 6.57 8.81
CA VAL A 102 -41.21 6.35 7.36
C VAL A 102 -42.67 6.41 6.94
N ASP A 103 -42.98 7.26 5.95
CA ASP A 103 -44.34 7.62 5.55
C ASP A 103 -45.26 6.41 5.31
N ALA A 104 -46.44 6.50 5.93
CA ALA A 104 -47.43 5.44 6.17
C ALA A 104 -48.20 4.93 4.94
N ALA A 105 -47.57 4.84 3.77
CA ALA A 105 -48.25 4.34 2.58
C ALA A 105 -48.29 2.80 2.47
N ASN A 106 -47.63 2.04 3.36
CA ASN A 106 -47.59 0.58 3.20
C ASN A 106 -47.53 -0.26 4.50
N ILE A 107 -48.08 0.20 5.62
CA ILE A 107 -48.24 -0.68 6.80
C ILE A 107 -49.72 -0.78 7.15
N VAL A 108 -50.31 -1.94 6.83
CA VAL A 108 -51.63 -2.32 7.32
C VAL A 108 -51.45 -2.87 8.73
N ALA A 109 -51.85 -2.09 9.74
CA ALA A 109 -51.98 -2.58 11.11
C ALA A 109 -53.31 -3.36 11.24
N THR A 110 -53.24 -4.60 11.71
CA THR A 110 -54.39 -5.30 12.30
C THR A 110 -54.05 -5.63 13.75
N ASP A 111 -54.69 -4.90 14.65
CA ASP A 111 -54.64 -5.00 16.11
C ASP A 111 -55.56 -6.15 16.57
N VAL A 112 -55.01 -7.13 17.32
CA VAL A 112 -55.71 -8.07 18.24
C VAL A 112 -54.79 -8.41 19.40
#